data_AF-A0AB38SNC7-F1
#
_entry.id   AF-A0AB38SNC7-F1
#
_cell.length_a   1.000
_cell.length_b   1.000
_cell.length_c   1.000
_cell.angle_alpha   90.00
_cell.angle_beta   90.00
_cell.angle_gamma   90.00
#
_symmetry.space_group_name_H-M   'P 1'
#
loop_
_entity.id
_entity.type
_entity.pdbx_description
1 polymer ?
#
loop_
_entity_poly.entity_id
_entity_poly.type
_entity_poly.pdbx_seq_one_letter_code
_entity_poly.pdbx_strand_id
1 'polypeptide(L)' 'MSKDYETSLSMDALNDRIAILEDNIRQLIEQAAAASGEQNESRIADRINQQNDELDRLIKIRESRQKK' A
#
# COMPACT_ATOMS: atom_id res chain seq x y z
N MET A 1 6.52 7.93 4.74
CA MET A 1 7.93 7.50 4.67
C MET A 1 8.68 8.32 3.63
N SER A 2 9.99 8.51 3.75
CA SER A 2 10.82 9.06 2.66
C SER A 2 11.17 7.98 1.65
N LYS A 3 11.30 8.34 0.36
CA LYS A 3 11.73 7.44 -0.71
C LYS A 3 13.09 6.79 -0.44
N ASP A 4 13.96 7.50 0.29
CA ASP A 4 15.28 7.00 0.69
C ASP A 4 15.19 5.84 1.69
N TYR A 5 14.20 5.87 2.59
CA TYR A 5 13.94 4.75 3.50
C TYR A 5 13.49 3.51 2.71
N GLU A 6 12.54 3.67 1.78
CA GLU A 6 11.98 2.56 0.98
C GLU A 6 13.05 1.87 0.12
N THR A 7 13.97 2.67 -0.46
CA THR A 7 15.08 2.15 -1.26
C THR A 7 16.21 1.54 -0.43
N SER A 8 16.22 1.73 0.88
CA SER A 8 17.20 1.12 1.81
C SER A 8 16.76 -0.23 2.39
N LEU A 9 15.46 -0.59 2.30
CA LEU A 9 14.92 -1.85 2.82
C LEU A 9 15.62 -3.07 2.19
N SER A 10 15.78 -4.16 2.95
CA SER A 10 16.17 -5.47 2.39
C SER A 10 15.08 -6.02 1.49
N MET A 11 15.36 -7.08 0.71
CA MET A 11 14.34 -7.76 -0.11
C MET A 11 13.20 -8.31 0.75
N ASP A 12 13.53 -8.97 1.85
CA ASP A 12 12.53 -9.55 2.75
C ASP A 12 11.67 -8.47 3.39
N ALA A 13 12.28 -7.40 3.92
CA ALA A 13 11.54 -6.29 4.52
C ALA A 13 10.66 -5.54 3.51
N LEU A 14 11.10 -5.46 2.24
CA LEU A 14 10.30 -4.91 1.15
C LEU A 14 9.09 -5.78 0.84
N ASN A 15 9.26 -7.11 0.78
CA ASN A 15 8.18 -8.05 0.55
C ASN A 15 7.17 -8.05 1.70
N ASP A 16 7.64 -8.03 2.95
CA ASP A 16 6.79 -7.96 4.14
C ASP A 16 5.94 -6.68 4.12
N ARG A 17 6.55 -5.54 3.76
CA ARG A 17 5.84 -4.27 3.67
C ARG A 17 4.78 -4.28 2.57
N ILE A 18 5.09 -4.87 1.42
CA ILE A 18 4.12 -5.07 0.33
C ILE A 18 2.93 -5.91 0.82
N ALA A 19 3.18 -7.04 1.48
CA ALA A 19 2.13 -7.90 2.00
C ALA A 19 1.23 -7.18 3.03
N ILE A 20 1.83 -6.36 3.91
CA ILE A 20 1.09 -5.52 4.86
C ILE A 20 0.19 -4.52 4.14
N LEU A 21 0.68 -3.85 3.08
CA LEU A 21 -0.13 -2.89 2.31
C LEU A 21 -1.28 -3.58 1.58
N GLU A 22 -1.03 -4.73 0.95
CA GLU A 22 -2.07 -5.52 0.27
C GLU A 22 -3.19 -5.95 1.24
N ASP A 23 -2.82 -6.41 2.45
CA ASP A 23 -3.80 -6.79 3.48
C ASP A 23 -4.59 -5.57 3.97
N ASN A 24 -3.92 -4.46 4.24
CA ASN A 24 -4.58 -3.23 4.66
C ASN A 24 -5.56 -2.70 3.59
N ILE A 25 -5.20 -2.75 2.30
CA ILE A 25 -6.09 -2.36 1.20
C ILE A 25 -7.31 -3.27 1.17
N ARG A 26 -7.15 -4.59 1.34
CA ARG A 26 -8.27 -5.54 1.41
C ARG A 26 -9.21 -5.19 2.56
N GLN A 27 -8.68 -4.96 3.76
CA GLN A 27 -9.48 -4.57 4.93
C GLN A 27 -10.21 -3.24 4.72
N LEU A 28 -9.61 -2.29 4.00
CA LEU A 28 -10.26 -1.02 3.67
C LEU A 28 -11.38 -1.18 2.66
N ILE A 29 -11.22 -2.06 1.67
CA ILE A 29 -12.31 -2.39 0.71
C ILE A 29 -13.49 -3.03 1.45
N GLU A 30 -13.22 -3.95 2.38
CA GLU A 30 -14.25 -4.55 3.22
C GLU A 30 -14.96 -3.50 4.10
N GLN A 31 -14.21 -2.57 4.68
CA GLN A 31 -14.77 -1.45 5.43
C GLN A 31 -15.61 -0.52 4.56
N ALA A 32 -15.18 -0.23 3.33
CA ALA A 32 -15.92 0.60 2.38
C ALA A 32 -17.28 -0.05 2.05
N ALA A 33 -17.28 -1.36 1.81
CA ALA A 33 -18.50 -2.11 1.53
C ALA A 33 -19.46 -2.18 2.72
N ALA A 34 -18.94 -2.13 3.95
CA ALA A 34 -19.73 -2.17 5.18
C ALA A 34 -20.16 -0.78 5.69
N ALA A 35 -19.51 0.30 5.26
CA ALA A 35 -19.82 1.65 5.69
C ALA A 35 -21.13 2.13 5.03
N SER A 36 -22.04 2.69 5.83
CA SER A 36 -23.19 3.43 5.32
C SER A 36 -22.91 4.93 5.40
N GLY A 37 -22.79 5.62 4.26
CA GLY A 37 -22.76 7.08 4.18
C GLY A 37 -21.53 7.67 3.48
N GLU A 38 -21.79 8.65 2.61
CA GLU A 38 -20.85 9.27 1.68
C GLU A 38 -19.55 9.80 2.31
N GLN A 39 -19.63 10.41 3.50
CA GLN A 39 -18.44 10.94 4.19
C GLN A 39 -17.48 9.84 4.66
N ASN A 40 -18.00 8.68 5.07
CA ASN A 40 -17.18 7.56 5.49
C ASN A 40 -16.56 6.87 4.27
N GLU A 41 -17.33 6.72 3.20
CA GLU A 41 -16.87 6.17 1.92
C GLU A 41 -15.72 7.01 1.33
N SER A 42 -15.85 8.34 1.30
CA SER A 42 -14.79 9.25 0.81
C SER A 42 -13.49 9.13 1.60
N ARG A 43 -13.56 9.08 2.94
CA ARG A 43 -12.37 8.89 3.79
C ARG A 43 -11.70 7.54 3.57
N ILE A 44 -12.48 6.49 3.37
CA ILE A 44 -11.94 5.15 3.10
C ILE A 44 -11.29 5.13 1.71
N ALA A 45 -11.92 5.74 0.70
CA ALA A 45 -11.36 5.87 -0.64
C ALA A 45 -10.02 6.63 -0.63
N ASP A 46 -9.91 7.73 0.11
CA ASP A 46 -8.66 8.48 0.25
C ASP A 46 -7.54 7.62 0.85
N ARG A 47 -7.85 6.81 1.88
CA ARG A 47 -6.90 5.89 2.50
C ARG A 47 -6.48 4.77 1.55
N ILE A 48 -7.41 4.22 0.77
CA ILE A 48 -7.12 3.22 -0.26
C ILE A 48 -6.16 3.80 -1.29
N ASN A 49 -6.43 5.01 -1.79
CA ASN A 49 -5.57 5.68 -2.78
C ASN A 49 -4.15 5.89 -2.25
N GLN A 50 -4.01 6.40 -1.02
CA GLN A 50 -2.69 6.60 -0.40
C GLN A 50 -1.90 5.29 -0.26
N GLN A 51 -2.57 4.19 0.06
CA GLN A 51 -1.91 2.89 0.19
C GLN A 51 -1.56 2.25 -1.15
N ASN A 52 -2.42 2.39 -2.16
CA ASN A 52 -2.09 1.98 -3.53
C ASN A 52 -0.87 2.74 -4.06
N ASP A 53 -0.79 4.04 -3.81
CA ASP A 53 0.37 4.84 -4.20
C ASP A 53 1.67 4.36 -3.53
N GLU A 54 1.63 3.96 -2.26
CA GLU A 54 2.77 3.35 -1.56
C GLU A 54 3.11 1.97 -2.14
N LEU A 55 2.10 1.12 -2.34
CA LEU A 55 2.25 -0.23 -2.90
C LEU A 55 2.92 -0.18 -4.27
N ASP A 56 2.45 0.69 -5.17
CA ASP A 56 3.01 0.89 -6.50
C ASP A 56 4.49 1.29 -6.47
N ARG A 57 4.88 2.16 -5.53
CA ARG A 57 6.27 2.56 -5.35
C ARG A 57 7.13 1.38 -4.90
N LEU A 58 6.67 0.59 -3.94
CA LEU A 58 7.42 -0.55 -3.41
C LEU A 58 7.55 -1.68 -4.45
N ILE A 59 6.50 -1.94 -5.25
CA ILE A 59 6.55 -2.89 -6.35
C ILE A 59 7.61 -2.46 -7.38
N LYS A 60 7.65 -1.18 -7.77
CA LYS A 60 8.67 -0.66 -8.70
C LYS A 60 10.09 -0.82 -8.15
N ILE A 61 10.30 -0.59 -6.85
CA ILE A 61 11.60 -0.82 -6.20
C ILE A 61 11.96 -2.31 -6.25
N ARG A 62 11.01 -3.20 -5.93
CA ARG A 62 11.22 -4.66 -5.96
C ARG A 62 11.63 -5.13 -7.35
N GLU A 63 10.85 -4.76 -8.37
CA GLU A 63 11.12 -5.12 -9.77
C GLU A 63 12.48 -4.60 -10.26
N SER A 64 12.83 -3.37 -9.89
CA SER A 64 14.12 -2.78 -10.29
C SER A 64 15.33 -3.54 -9.76
N ARG A 65 15.18 -4.22 -8.62
CA ARG A 65 16.23 -5.01 -7.98
C ARG A 65 16.26 -6.46 -8.47
N GLN A 66 15.12 -7.01 -8.90
CA GLN A 66 15.06 -8.33 -9.53
C GLN A 66 15.64 -8.35 -10.95
N LYS A 67 15.67 -7.19 -11.62
CA LYS A 67 16.25 -7.01 -12.97
C LYS A 67 17.76 -6.77 -12.97
N LYS A 68 18.40 -6.70 -11.80
CA LYS A 68 19.87 -6.56 -11.64
C LYS A 68 20.49 -7.91 -11.33
#